data_AF-A0AAW2K383-F1
#
_entry.id   AF-A0AAW2K383-F1
#
_cell.length_a   1.000
_cell.length_b   1.000
_cell.length_c   1.000
_cell.angle_alpha   90.00
_cell.angle_beta   90.00
_cell.angle_gamma   90.00
#
_symmetry.space_group_name_H-M   'P 1'
#
loop_
_entity.id
_entity.type
_entity.pdbx_description
1 polymer ?
#
loop_
_entity_poly.entity_id
_entity_poly.type
_entity_poly.pdbx_seq_one_letter_code
_entity_poly.pdbx_strand_id
1 'polypeptide(L)'
;MAISFIENGFFLLKTFHAINCDRGLLKSLITLAQVAENENPVEVDLTWCGFHVRIHGLPIGKMTLDIARFIGDKIGRLHTFDQAKGLESWGSFMRLRMAIDITKPLPWALKI
;
A
#
# COMPACT_ATOMS: atom_id res chain seq x y z
N MET A 1 -12.13 15.16 17.04
CA MET A 1 -12.01 13.77 16.60
C MET A 1 -12.92 12.95 17.49
N ALA A 2 -13.86 12.22 16.92
CA ALA A 2 -14.74 11.32 17.67
C ALA A 2 -14.45 9.88 17.23
N ILE A 3 -14.37 8.97 18.19
CA ILE A 3 -14.20 7.53 17.94
C ILE A 3 -15.48 6.86 18.41
N SER A 4 -16.13 6.10 17.55
CA SER A 4 -17.23 5.22 17.93
C SER A 4 -16.83 3.78 17.69
N PHE A 5 -17.00 2.94 18.72
CA PHE A 5 -16.83 1.50 18.60
C PHE A 5 -17.94 0.93 17.73
N ILE A 6 -17.56 0.06 16.80
CA ILE A 6 -18.48 -0.77 16.03
C ILE A 6 -18.25 -2.22 16.47
N GLU A 7 -19.17 -3.12 16.14
CA GLU A 7 -19.05 -4.55 16.40
C GLU A 7 -17.76 -5.15 15.79
N ASN A 8 -17.35 -6.31 16.34
CA ASN A 8 -16.23 -7.13 15.85
C ASN A 8 -14.84 -6.46 15.84
N GLY A 9 -14.61 -5.47 16.69
CA GLY A 9 -13.30 -4.83 16.82
C GLY A 9 -13.01 -3.77 15.76
N PHE A 10 -14.03 -3.34 15.01
CA PHE A 10 -13.94 -2.20 14.11
C PHE A 10 -14.19 -0.88 14.87
N PHE A 11 -13.51 0.18 14.46
CA PHE A 11 -13.66 1.51 15.05
C PHE A 11 -13.91 2.53 13.94
N LEU A 12 -14.93 3.36 14.09
CA LEU A 12 -15.14 4.49 13.20
C LEU A 12 -14.47 5.73 13.78
N LEU A 13 -13.51 6.28 13.03
CA LEU A 13 -12.91 7.58 13.34
C LEU A 13 -13.62 8.67 12.52
N LYS A 14 -14.30 9.59 13.21
CA LYS A 14 -14.79 10.82 12.61
C LYS A 14 -13.77 11.95 12.84
N THR A 15 -13.17 12.42 11.76
CA THR A 15 -12.20 13.51 11.76
C THR A 15 -12.84 14.74 11.13
N PHE A 16 -12.47 15.93 11.62
CA PHE A 16 -12.98 17.19 11.07
C PHE A 16 -12.28 17.59 9.77
N HIS A 17 -11.19 16.91 9.41
CA HIS A 17 -10.42 17.11 8.18
C HIS A 17 -10.20 15.76 7.50
N ALA A 18 -10.17 15.76 6.16
CA ALA A 18 -9.81 14.58 5.39
C ALA A 18 -8.39 14.15 5.74
N ILE A 19 -8.24 12.98 6.34
CA ILE A 19 -6.93 12.34 6.54
C ILE A 19 -6.67 11.52 5.29
N ASN A 20 -5.59 11.83 4.56
CA ASN A 20 -5.08 10.94 3.52
C ASN A 20 -4.65 9.63 4.19
N CYS A 21 -5.50 8.59 4.08
CA CYS A 21 -5.34 7.31 4.78
C CYS A 21 -4.21 6.40 4.28
N ASP A 22 -3.36 6.87 3.36
CA ASP A 22 -2.21 6.12 2.84
C ASP A 22 -1.08 5.87 3.87
N ARG A 23 -1.23 6.29 5.13
CA ARG A 23 -0.13 6.32 6.10
C ARG A 23 -0.52 5.70 7.44
N GLY A 24 -0.11 4.44 7.63
CA GLY A 24 -0.13 3.78 8.94
C GLY A 24 1.06 4.21 9.81
N LEU A 25 0.76 4.63 11.05
CA LEU A 25 1.70 5.10 12.07
C LEU A 25 1.86 4.04 13.20
N LEU A 26 3.11 3.81 13.63
CA LEU A 26 3.57 3.19 14.90
C LEU A 26 3.37 1.68 15.14
N LYS A 27 4.48 0.91 15.13
CA LYS A 27 4.76 -0.45 15.69
C LYS A 27 3.80 -1.62 15.35
N SER A 28 2.56 -1.34 14.98
CA SER A 28 1.48 -2.23 14.60
C SER A 28 0.84 -1.65 13.34
N LEU A 29 0.54 -2.48 12.35
CA LEU A 29 -0.10 -2.00 11.12
C LEU A 29 -1.59 -1.73 11.42
N ILE A 30 -2.00 -0.47 11.35
CA ILE A 30 -3.41 -0.06 11.41
C ILE A 30 -3.85 0.31 9.99
N THR A 31 -4.88 -0.35 9.49
CA THR A 31 -5.49 -0.05 8.20
C THR A 31 -6.64 0.92 8.40
N LEU A 32 -6.64 2.00 7.62
CA LEU A 32 -7.70 2.99 7.61
C LEU A 32 -8.32 3.04 6.22
N ALA A 33 -9.64 3.04 6.17
CA ALA A 33 -10.39 3.29 4.94
C ALA A 33 -11.34 4.46 5.15
N GLN A 34 -11.56 5.22 4.08
CA GLN A 34 -12.59 6.25 4.07
C GLN A 34 -13.94 5.58 3.87
N VAL A 35 -14.89 5.88 4.76
CA VAL A 35 -16.28 5.41 4.65
C VAL A 35 -17.12 6.52 4.03
N ALA A 36 -17.85 6.23 2.95
CA ALA A 36 -18.77 7.21 2.36
C ALA A 36 -20.01 7.44 3.25
N GLU A 37 -20.72 8.57 3.06
CA GLU A 37 -21.85 8.97 3.93
C GLU A 37 -22.97 7.91 4.04
N ASN A 38 -23.17 7.10 2.99
CA ASN A 38 -24.21 6.07 2.92
C ASN A 38 -23.64 4.64 2.89
N GLU A 39 -22.36 4.46 3.20
CA GLU A 39 -21.71 3.16 3.22
C GLU A 39 -21.75 2.57 4.63
N ASN A 40 -22.05 1.27 4.74
CA ASN A 40 -21.99 0.57 6.01
C ASN A 40 -20.52 0.38 6.41
N PRO A 41 -20.05 0.96 7.54
CA PRO A 41 -18.65 0.85 7.96
C PRO A 41 -18.14 -0.59 8.14
N VAL A 42 -19.04 -1.56 8.39
CA VAL A 42 -18.69 -2.97 8.58
C VAL A 42 -18.48 -3.70 7.25
N GLU A 43 -19.06 -3.18 6.16
CA GLU A 43 -18.96 -3.76 4.82
C GLU A 43 -17.79 -3.19 4.01
N VAL A 44 -17.07 -2.20 4.56
CA VAL A 44 -15.93 -1.57 3.89
C VAL A 44 -14.80 -2.59 3.71
N ASP A 45 -14.34 -2.73 2.47
CA ASP A 45 -13.25 -3.64 2.14
C ASP A 45 -11.92 -3.12 2.69
N LEU A 46 -11.42 -3.78 3.73
CA LEU A 46 -10.10 -3.54 4.33
C LEU A 46 -9.06 -4.57 3.89
N THR A 47 -9.37 -5.44 2.93
CA THR A 47 -8.46 -6.51 2.48
C THR A 47 -7.27 -5.98 1.70
N TRP A 48 -7.44 -4.87 0.96
CA TRP A 48 -6.38 -4.24 0.18
C TRP A 48 -5.96 -2.91 0.79
N CYS A 49 -4.66 -2.75 1.07
CA CYS A 49 -4.11 -1.50 1.58
C CYS A 49 -3.02 -0.95 0.64
N GLY A 50 -3.04 0.36 0.39
CA GLY A 50 -2.05 1.06 -0.40
C GLY A 50 -0.71 1.21 0.34
N PHE A 51 0.41 0.92 -0.33
CA PHE A 51 1.76 1.06 0.21
C PHE A 51 2.69 1.75 -0.76
N HIS A 52 3.60 2.55 -0.19
CA HIS A 52 4.78 3.06 -0.87
C HIS A 52 5.95 2.11 -0.61
N VAL A 53 6.23 1.26 -1.59
CA VAL A 53 7.25 0.22 -1.49
C VAL A 53 8.56 0.70 -2.09
N ARG A 54 9.66 0.51 -1.37
CA ARG A 54 11.03 0.74 -1.86
C ARG A 54 11.74 -0.60 -1.99
N ILE A 55 12.15 -0.94 -3.21
CA ILE A 55 12.90 -2.16 -3.50
C ILE A 55 14.37 -1.80 -3.62
N HIS A 56 15.18 -2.35 -2.71
CA HIS A 56 16.61 -2.13 -2.64
C HIS A 56 17.37 -3.30 -3.26
N GLY A 57 18.62 -3.06 -3.66
CA GLY A 57 19.54 -4.14 -4.08
C GLY A 57 19.19 -4.79 -5.43
N LEU A 58 18.37 -4.15 -6.27
CA LEU A 58 18.16 -4.62 -7.64
C LEU A 58 19.46 -4.50 -8.44
N PRO A 59 19.80 -5.51 -9.27
CA PRO A 59 20.95 -5.41 -10.17
C PRO A 59 20.84 -4.18 -11.09
N ILE A 60 21.98 -3.65 -11.51
CA ILE A 60 22.05 -2.58 -12.51
C ILE A 60 21.30 -3.04 -13.77
N GLY A 61 20.45 -2.18 -14.33
CA GLY A 61 19.62 -2.50 -15.49
C GLY A 61 18.30 -3.21 -15.18
N LYS A 62 18.04 -3.63 -13.93
CA LYS A 62 16.77 -4.27 -13.51
C LYS A 62 15.76 -3.29 -12.94
N MET A 63 16.04 -2.00 -12.95
CA MET A 63 15.08 -0.97 -12.55
C MET A 63 14.15 -0.57 -13.71
N THR A 64 13.44 -1.57 -14.24
CA THR A 64 12.55 -1.41 -15.40
C THR A 64 11.08 -1.54 -15.00
N LEU A 65 10.20 -1.05 -15.87
CA LEU A 65 8.76 -1.20 -15.72
C LEU A 65 8.33 -2.68 -15.70
N ASP A 66 9.02 -3.54 -16.45
CA ASP A 66 8.69 -4.97 -16.49
C ASP A 66 8.98 -5.66 -15.15
N ILE A 67 10.11 -5.33 -14.51
CA ILE A 67 10.41 -5.82 -13.16
C ILE A 67 9.43 -5.23 -12.15
N ALA A 68 9.07 -3.95 -12.26
CA ALA A 68 8.06 -3.33 -11.41
C ALA A 68 6.70 -4.04 -11.51
N ARG A 69 6.25 -4.37 -12.72
CA ARG A 69 5.01 -5.13 -12.98
C ARG A 69 5.11 -6.53 -12.42
N PHE A 70 6.21 -7.24 -12.68
CA PHE A 70 6.44 -8.58 -12.15
C PHE A 70 6.35 -8.62 -10.61
N ILE A 71 7.03 -7.68 -9.94
CA ILE A 71 6.96 -7.58 -8.47
C ILE A 71 5.56 -7.19 -8.02
N GLY A 72 4.93 -6.25 -8.72
CA GLY A 72 3.54 -5.86 -8.56
C GLY A 72 2.63 -7.08 -8.51
N ASP A 73 2.59 -7.86 -9.59
CA ASP A 73 1.71 -9.04 -9.74
C ASP A 73 1.97 -10.13 -8.71
N LYS A 74 3.19 -10.20 -8.16
CA LYS A 74 3.56 -11.20 -7.14
C LYS A 74 3.20 -10.78 -5.72
N ILE A 75 3.26 -9.49 -5.40
CA ILE A 75 3.01 -8.97 -4.04
C ILE A 75 1.58 -8.42 -3.91
N GLY A 76 1.02 -7.87 -4.98
CA GLY A 76 -0.27 -7.20 -4.94
C GLY A 76 -0.69 -6.60 -6.29
N ARG A 77 -1.11 -5.33 -6.28
CA ARG A 77 -1.63 -4.61 -7.44
C ARG A 77 -0.83 -3.33 -7.65
N LEU A 78 -0.06 -3.26 -8.73
CA LEU A 78 0.75 -2.08 -9.04
C LEU A 78 -0.15 -0.91 -9.50
N HIS A 79 -0.04 0.23 -8.82
CA HIS A 79 -0.71 1.48 -9.22
C HIS A 79 0.21 2.42 -9.98
N THR A 80 1.46 2.57 -9.51
CA THR A 80 2.40 3.52 -10.11
C THR A 80 3.83 3.05 -9.94
N PHE A 81 4.61 3.24 -10.99
CA PHE A 81 6.06 3.08 -10.99
C PHE A 81 6.68 4.46 -11.17
N ASP A 82 7.42 4.92 -10.17
CA ASP A 82 8.10 6.22 -10.23
C ASP A 82 9.52 6.01 -10.78
N GLN A 83 9.64 6.11 -12.11
CA GLN A 83 10.94 6.18 -12.76
C GLN A 83 11.36 7.64 -12.80
N ALA A 84 12.49 7.97 -12.18
CA ALA A 84 13.09 9.29 -12.36
C ALA A 84 13.36 9.49 -13.86
N LYS A 85 12.59 10.39 -14.49
CA LYS A 85 12.71 10.69 -15.92
C LYS A 85 14.16 11.08 -16.23
N GLY A 86 14.84 10.27 -17.04
CA GLY A 86 16.19 10.57 -17.54
C GLY A 86 17.35 9.76 -16.94
N LEU A 87 17.12 8.97 -15.88
CA LEU A 87 18.12 8.01 -15.36
C LEU A 87 17.59 6.59 -15.57
N GLU A 88 17.73 6.09 -16.80
CA GLU A 88 17.43 4.70 -17.12
C GLU A 88 18.31 3.80 -16.23
N SER A 89 17.68 3.14 -15.27
CA SER A 89 18.31 2.20 -14.35
C SER A 89 19.37 2.73 -13.36
N TRP A 90 19.39 4.02 -13.06
CA TRP A 90 20.30 4.56 -12.04
C TRP A 90 19.55 5.03 -10.79
N GLY A 91 19.79 4.33 -9.68
CA GLY A 91 19.23 4.65 -8.36
C GLY A 91 19.64 3.60 -7.34
N SER A 92 19.60 3.93 -6.05
CA SER A 92 19.87 2.95 -4.98
C SER A 92 18.65 2.07 -4.65
N PHE A 93 17.48 2.43 -5.19
CA PHE A 93 16.23 1.69 -5.01
C PHE A 93 15.20 2.06 -6.08
N MET A 94 14.25 1.15 -6.30
CA MET A 94 13.04 1.35 -7.09
C MET A 94 11.87 1.73 -6.17
N ARG A 95 11.05 2.71 -6.56
CA ARG A 95 9.83 3.11 -5.82
C ARG A 95 8.57 2.65 -6.54
N LEU A 96 7.73 1.89 -5.84
CA LEU A 96 6.43 1.44 -6.32
C LEU A 96 5.32 1.97 -5.42
N ARG A 97 4.18 2.31 -6.03
CA ARG A 97 2.90 2.43 -5.33
C ARG A 97 2.06 1.22 -5.69
N MET A 98 1.63 0.46 -4.69
CA MET A 98 0.83 -0.74 -4.91
C MET A 98 -0.15 -0.98 -3.78
N ALA A 99 -1.28 -1.61 -4.08
CA ALA A 99 -2.16 -2.18 -3.07
C ALA A 99 -1.72 -3.61 -2.75
N ILE A 100 -1.60 -3.95 -1.47
CA ILE A 100 -1.22 -5.28 -0.99
C ILE A 100 -2.42 -5.88 -0.24
N ASP A 101 -2.67 -7.17 -0.46
CA ASP A 101 -3.64 -7.94 0.30
C ASP A 101 -3.12 -8.21 1.71
N ILE A 102 -3.65 -7.50 2.71
CA ILE A 102 -3.20 -7.59 4.10
C ILE A 102 -3.77 -8.80 4.84
N THR A 103 -4.69 -9.54 4.22
CA THR A 103 -5.20 -10.81 4.77
C THR A 103 -4.22 -11.97 4.57
N LYS A 104 -3.19 -11.75 3.74
CA LYS A 104 -2.17 -12.74 3.41
C LYS A 104 -0.81 -12.32 3.96
N PRO A 105 0.04 -13.29 4.33
CA PRO A 105 1.42 -12.98 4.67
C PRO A 105 2.15 -12.43 3.44
N LEU A 106 3.06 -11.48 3.68
CA LEU A 106 3.98 -11.01 2.64
C LEU A 106 4.91 -12.16 2.21
N PRO A 107 5.18 -12.33 0.90
CA PRO A 107 6.14 -13.32 0.44
C PRO A 107 7.55 -12.98 0.95
N TRP A 108 8.21 -13.96 1.56
CA TRP A 108 9.55 -13.78 2.14
C TRP A 108 10.66 -13.67 1.07
N ALA A 109 10.42 -14.22 -0.13
CA ALA A 109 11.34 -14.13 -1.25
C ALA A 109 10.59 -14.13 -2.60
N LEU A 110 11.16 -13.42 -3.56
CA LEU A 110 10.74 -13.40 -4.96
C LEU A 110 11.97 -13.65 -5.84
N LYS A 111 11.79 -14.51 -6.85
CA LYS A 111 12.83 -14.77 -7.84
C LYS A 111 12.63 -13.82 -9.02
N ILE A 112 13.59 -12.94 -9.26
CA ILE A 112 13.58 -11.84 -10.26
C ILE A 112 14.60 -12.13 -11.37
#